data_AF-A0AB39I794-F1
#
_entry.id   AF-A0AB39I794-F1
#
_cell.length_a   1.000
_cell.length_b   1.000
_cell.length_c   1.000
_cell.angle_alpha   90.00
_cell.angle_beta   90.00
_cell.angle_gamma   90.00
#
_symmetry.space_group_name_H-M   'P 1'
#
loop_
_entity.id
_entity.type
_entity.pdbx_description
1 polymer ?
#
loop_
_entity_poly.entity_id
_entity_poly.type
_entity_poly.pdbx_seq_one_letter_code
_entity_poly.pdbx_strand_id
1 'polypeptide(L)'
;MCNCASEVEAKAKEKIATQLPDGAQSLTVELQGMAMILGKTLETKNKLNLHVEYQASKRGGGFKTVKQDLSMIGSYCMFCGEKYPEVA
;
A
#
# COMPACT_ATOMS: atom_id res chain seq x y z
N MET A 1 0.93 -2.11 23.37
CA MET A 1 0.25 -1.36 22.29
C MET A 1 0.69 -1.96 20.96
N CYS A 2 -0.23 -2.12 20.02
CA CYS A 2 0.04 -2.71 18.71
C CYS A 2 0.55 -1.62 17.74
N ASN A 3 1.69 -1.84 17.09
CA ASN A 3 2.32 -0.88 16.17
C ASN A 3 2.24 -1.33 14.70
N CYS A 4 1.49 -2.39 14.40
CA CYS A 4 1.48 -3.02 13.08
C CYS A 4 1.07 -2.07 11.95
N ALA A 5 0.11 -1.17 12.18
CA ALA A 5 -0.32 -0.20 11.18
C ALA A 5 0.82 0.74 10.77
N SER A 6 1.49 1.35 11.76
CA SER A 6 2.61 2.28 11.52
C SER A 6 3.82 1.60 10.89
N GLU A 7 4.11 0.35 11.24
CA GLU A 7 5.17 -0.43 10.60
C GLU A 7 4.86 -0.76 9.14
N VAL A 8 3.60 -1.10 8.84
CA VAL A 8 3.14 -1.34 7.47
C VAL A 8 3.25 -0.05 6.65
N GLU A 9 2.82 1.09 7.18
CA GLU A 9 2.95 2.39 6.51
C GLU A 9 4.41 2.76 6.24
N ALA A 10 5.29 2.59 7.22
CA ALA A 10 6.72 2.88 7.06
C ALA A 10 7.35 2.04 5.95
N LYS A 11 7.12 0.72 5.97
CA LYS A 11 7.62 -0.20 4.93
C LYS A 11 7.01 0.08 3.56
N ALA A 12 5.72 0.42 3.51
CA ALA A 12 5.06 0.80 2.27
C ALA A 12 5.68 2.09 1.71
N LYS A 13 5.92 3.10 2.56
CA LYS A 13 6.56 4.35 2.18
C LYS A 13 7.95 4.14 1.62
N GLU A 14 8.78 3.35 2.29
CA GLU A 14 10.13 2.98 1.80
C GLU A 14 10.05 2.33 0.41
N LYS A 15 9.16 1.35 0.23
CA LYS A 15 9.02 0.63 -1.04
C LYS A 15 8.43 1.48 -2.17
N ILE A 16 7.54 2.42 -1.86
CA ILE A 16 6.94 3.33 -2.84
C ILE A 16 7.94 4.41 -3.25
N ALA A 17 8.76 4.90 -2.30
CA ALA A 17 9.79 5.89 -2.59
C ALA A 17 10.75 5.43 -3.70
N THR A 18 11.11 4.14 -3.73
CA THR A 18 11.98 3.57 -4.78
C THR A 18 11.34 3.46 -6.16
N GLN A 19 10.02 3.68 -6.26
CA GLN A 19 9.24 3.56 -7.50
C GLN A 19 8.79 4.92 -8.03
N LEU A 20 9.09 6.00 -7.31
CA LEU A 20 8.73 7.34 -7.75
C LEU A 20 9.59 7.78 -8.95
N PRO A 21 9.03 8.61 -9.85
CA PRO A 21 9.80 9.19 -10.93
C PRO A 21 10.89 10.13 -10.40
N ASP A 22 11.97 10.28 -11.16
CA ASP A 22 13.08 11.17 -10.80
C ASP A 22 12.62 12.61 -10.52
N GLY A 23 13.12 13.19 -9.44
CA GLY A 23 12.74 14.53 -8.99
C GLY A 23 11.35 14.63 -8.36
N ALA A 24 10.70 13.50 -8.06
CA ALA A 24 9.50 13.50 -7.23
C ALA A 24 9.79 13.95 -5.79
N GLN A 25 8.83 14.66 -5.20
CA GLN A 25 8.95 15.18 -3.84
C GLN A 25 7.66 15.05 -3.04
N SER A 26 7.73 15.34 -1.74
CA SER A 26 6.56 15.40 -0.85
C SER A 26 5.74 14.09 -0.82
N LEU A 27 6.42 12.95 -0.73
CA LEU A 27 5.75 11.65 -0.62
C LEU A 27 5.04 11.49 0.73
N THR A 28 3.74 11.29 0.64
CA THR A 28 2.86 10.85 1.73
C THR A 28 2.29 9.48 1.39
N VAL A 29 2.29 8.58 2.37
CA VAL A 29 1.68 7.24 2.27
C VAL A 29 0.90 7.01 3.55
N GLU A 30 -0.39 6.71 3.41
CA GLU A 30 -1.31 6.52 4.54
C GLU A 30 -2.07 5.21 4.37
N LEU A 31 -2.12 4.39 5.42
CA LEU A 31 -2.93 3.19 5.47
C LEU A 31 -4.38 3.58 5.79
N GLN A 32 -5.22 3.52 4.77
CA GLN A 32 -6.65 3.88 4.85
C GLN A 32 -7.49 2.79 5.53
N GLY A 33 -6.91 1.63 5.81
CA GLY A 33 -7.56 0.56 6.56
C GLY A 33 -7.20 -0.83 6.07
N MET A 34 -7.75 -1.80 6.78
CA MET A 34 -7.57 -3.23 6.53
C MET A 34 -8.94 -3.84 6.27
N ALA A 35 -9.09 -4.60 5.19
CA ALA A 35 -10.33 -5.29 4.86
C ALA A 35 -10.09 -6.79 4.75
N MET A 36 -11.12 -7.59 5.04
CA MET A 36 -11.15 -9.01 4.73
C MET A 36 -11.93 -9.22 3.44
N ILE A 37 -11.34 -9.91 2.47
CA ILE A 37 -11.98 -10.29 1.22
C ILE A 37 -12.51 -11.71 1.37
N LEU A 38 -13.79 -11.92 1.09
CA LEU A 38 -14.39 -13.26 0.96
C LEU A 38 -14.29 -13.74 -0.49
N GLY A 39 -13.70 -14.91 -0.70
CA GLY A 39 -13.56 -15.54 -2.03
C GLY A 39 -14.79 -16.34 -2.49
N LYS A 40 -14.64 -17.11 -3.58
CA LYS A 40 -15.62 -18.12 -4.04
C LYS A 40 -15.71 -19.31 -3.06
N THR A 41 -14.58 -19.65 -2.46
CA THR A 41 -14.46 -20.50 -1.27
C THR A 41 -14.44 -19.60 -0.03
N LEU A 42 -14.73 -20.16 1.15
CA LEU A 42 -14.75 -19.43 2.42
C LEU A 42 -13.31 -19.11 2.86
N GLU A 43 -12.66 -18.21 2.13
CA GLU A 43 -11.30 -17.74 2.37
C GLU A 43 -11.34 -16.25 2.66
N THR A 44 -10.82 -15.86 3.81
CA THR A 44 -10.71 -14.46 4.24
C THR A 44 -9.29 -13.95 4.01
N LYS A 45 -9.11 -13.09 2.99
CA LYS A 45 -7.80 -12.48 2.69
C LYS A 45 -7.68 -11.07 3.23
N ASN A 46 -6.57 -10.75 3.88
CA ASN A 46 -6.30 -9.37 4.29
C ASN A 46 -5.98 -8.50 3.08
N LYS A 47 -6.61 -7.33 3.04
CA LYS A 47 -6.41 -6.29 2.05
C LYS A 47 -5.95 -5.02 2.77
N LEU A 48 -4.82 -4.48 2.35
CA LEU A 48 -4.28 -3.21 2.81
C LEU A 48 -4.58 -2.15 1.75
N ASN A 49 -5.24 -1.07 2.15
CA ASN A 49 -5.51 0.06 1.26
C ASN A 49 -4.57 1.21 1.63
N LEU A 50 -3.80 1.69 0.66
CA LEU A 50 -2.84 2.77 0.83
C LEU A 50 -3.28 3.97 -0.02
N HIS A 51 -3.37 5.13 0.60
CA HIS A 51 -3.44 6.40 -0.12
C HIS A 51 -2.02 6.92 -0.30
N VAL A 52 -1.63 7.23 -1.53
CA VAL A 52 -0.31 7.74 -1.85
C VAL A 52 -0.44 9.07 -2.56
N GLU A 53 0.22 10.08 -2.03
CA GLU A 53 0.31 11.40 -2.63
C GLU A 53 1.78 11.80 -2.81
N TYR A 54 2.12 12.32 -3.98
CA TYR A 54 3.45 12.88 -4.23
C TYR A 54 3.38 13.98 -5.29
N GLN A 55 4.43 14.78 -5.40
CA GLN A 55 4.57 15.80 -6.42
C GLN A 55 5.55 15.34 -7.50
N ALA A 56 5.08 15.21 -8.74
CA ALA A 56 5.91 14.89 -9.89
C ALA A 56 6.37 16.16 -10.62
N SER A 57 7.63 16.17 -11.07
CA SER A 57 8.17 17.26 -11.90
C SER A 57 7.53 17.27 -13.30
N LYS A 58 7.19 18.45 -13.81
CA LYS A 58 6.72 18.62 -15.19
C LYS A 58 7.88 18.99 -16.11
N ARG A 59 7.87 18.47 -17.35
CA ARG A 59 8.88 18.80 -18.38
C ARG A 59 9.02 20.31 -18.70
N GLY A 60 8.00 21.12 -18.39
CA GLY A 60 8.00 22.58 -18.59
C GLY A 60 8.27 23.40 -17.32
N GLY A 61 8.71 22.77 -16.23
CA GLY A 61 8.86 23.40 -14.92
C GLY A 61 7.62 23.28 -14.04
N GLY A 62 7.85 23.37 -12.73
CA GLY A 62 6.83 23.22 -11.70
C GLY A 62 6.45 21.77 -11.40
N PHE A 63 5.54 21.60 -10.44
CA PHE A 63 5.13 20.30 -9.91
C PHE A 63 3.65 20.01 -10.19
N LYS A 64 3.32 18.72 -10.31
CA LYS A 64 1.94 18.22 -10.33
C LYS A 64 1.74 17.30 -9.13
N THR A 65 0.69 17.53 -8.35
CA THR A 65 0.24 16.55 -7.37
C THR A 65 -0.32 15.32 -8.07
N VAL A 66 0.20 14.16 -7.71
CA VAL A 66 -0.28 12.84 -8.11
C VAL A 66 -0.87 12.19 -6.87
N LYS A 67 -2.11 11.73 -6.99
CA LYS A 67 -2.81 10.95 -5.97
C LYS A 67 -3.13 9.59 -6.56
N GLN A 68 -2.82 8.54 -5.82
CA GLN A 68 -3.11 7.17 -6.21
C GLN A 68 -3.56 6.36 -5.00
N ASP A 69 -4.65 5.62 -5.16
CA ASP A 69 -5.10 4.64 -4.19
C ASP A 69 -4.59 3.27 -4.64
N LEU A 70 -3.77 2.65 -3.80
CA LEU A 70 -3.23 1.32 -4.01
C LEU A 70 -3.94 0.35 -3.08
N SER A 71 -4.26 -0.84 -3.57
CA SER A 71 -4.70 -1.92 -2.71
C SER A 71 -3.85 -3.15 -2.89
N MET A 72 -3.36 -3.69 -1.79
CA MET A 72 -2.55 -4.90 -1.75
C MET A 72 -3.30 -6.00 -1.01
N ILE A 73 -3.42 -7.16 -1.64
CA ILE A 73 -3.91 -8.37 -0.98
C ILE A 73 -2.68 -9.08 -0.42
N GLY A 74 -2.66 -9.34 0.88
CA GLY A 74 -1.57 -10.05 1.52
C GLY A 74 -1.49 -11.49 1.02
N SER A 75 -0.28 -12.01 0.83
CA SER A 75 -0.05 -13.44 0.55
C SER A 75 -0.10 -14.31 1.81
N TYR A 76 -0.12 -13.69 2.98
CA TYR A 76 -0.14 -14.34 4.30
C TYR A 76 -1.22 -13.73 5.19
N CYS A 77 -1.76 -14.53 6.11
CA CYS A 77 -2.67 -14.07 7.14
C CYS A 77 -1.95 -13.21 8.18
N MET A 78 -2.47 -12.02 8.48
CA MET A 78 -1.90 -11.10 9.46
C MET A 78 -2.12 -11.51 10.93
N PHE A 79 -2.96 -12.53 11.17
CA PHE A 79 -3.26 -13.04 12.50
C PHE A 79 -2.41 -14.27 12.84
N CYS A 80 -2.38 -15.26 11.95
CA CYS A 80 -1.66 -16.52 12.18
C CYS A 80 -0.32 -16.63 11.41
N GLY A 81 -0.04 -15.75 10.45
CA GLY A 81 1.19 -15.78 9.65
C GLY A 81 1.23 -16.87 8.58
N GLU A 82 0.18 -17.67 8.42
CA GLU A 82 0.13 -18.72 7.40
C GLU A 82 -0.07 -18.14 6.00
N LYS A 83 0.56 -18.77 4.99
CA LYS A 83 0.38 -18.41 3.59
C LYS A 83 -1.06 -18.70 3.20
N TYR A 84 -1.71 -17.76 2.51
CA TYR A 84 -3.00 -18.06 1.93
C TYR A 84 -2.87 -19.16 0.88
N PRO A 85 -3.85 -20.08 0.80
CA PRO A 85 -3.88 -21.05 -0.29
C PRO A 85 -3.83 -20.33 -1.64
N GLU A 86 -3.08 -20.93 -2.56
CA GLU A 86 -3.04 -20.47 -3.94
C GLU A 86 -4.44 -20.65 -4.53
N VAL A 87 -4.96 -19.56 -5.10
CA VAL A 87 -6.26 -19.60 -5.77
C VAL A 87 -6.07 -20.45 -7.02
N ALA A 88 -6.69 -21.63 -7.02
CA ALA A 88 -6.80 -22.48 -8.21
C ALA A 88 -7.69 -21.83 -9.28
#